data_AF-A0A2E6RJF5-F1
#
_entry.id   AF-A0A2E6RJF5-F1
#
_cell.length_a   1.000
_cell.length_b   1.000
_cell.length_c   1.000
_cell.angle_alpha   90.00
_cell.angle_beta   90.00
_cell.angle_gamma   90.00
#
_symmetry.space_group_name_H-M   'P 1'
#
loop_
_entity.id
_entity.type
_entity.pdbx_description
1 polymer ?
#
loop_
_entity_poly.entity_id
_entity_poly.type
_entity_poly.pdbx_seq_one_letter_code
_entity_poly.pdbx_strand_id
1 'polypeptide(L)'
;MTGDVESTLNTSGAIYCGAGEGSDPDFMFELYAMSPPEGMNMRLDRDLAPGTHPIVGSGDDARDRGADAYFYYTGPDRTRFDLVDDGTINIENMPTAQGEMLVASIEAEVSDDDGAAISFTADLNVAAGRQTFDECP
;
A
#
# COMPACT_ATOMS: atom_id res chain seq x y z
N MET A 1 11.46 22.19 12.41
CA MET A 1 10.17 22.65 12.97
C MET A 1 9.19 21.56 12.57
N THR A 2 9.21 20.45 13.32
CA THR A 2 8.36 19.27 13.07
C THR A 2 7.04 19.55 13.78
N GLY A 3 6.11 20.18 13.06
CA GLY A 3 4.71 20.03 13.41
C GLY A 3 4.31 18.69 12.84
N ASP A 4 3.81 17.79 13.68
CA ASP A 4 3.30 16.49 13.25
C ASP A 4 2.19 16.75 12.23
N VAL A 5 2.51 16.62 10.95
CA VAL A 5 1.53 16.69 9.88
C VAL A 5 0.88 15.32 9.86
N GLU A 6 -0.41 15.28 10.14
CA GLU A 6 -1.22 14.09 9.96
C GLU A 6 -1.83 14.11 8.57
N SER A 7 -1.79 12.97 7.88
CA SER A 7 -2.52 12.78 6.65
C SER A 7 -3.44 11.56 6.72
N THR A 8 -4.63 11.70 6.14
CA THR A 8 -5.66 10.66 6.09
C THR A 8 -6.16 10.47 4.66
N LEU A 9 -5.94 9.29 4.09
CA LEU A 9 -6.43 8.90 2.77
C LEU A 9 -7.64 7.96 2.89
N ASN A 10 -8.78 8.38 2.35
CA ASN A 10 -9.94 7.52 2.13
C ASN A 10 -10.27 7.50 0.63
N THR A 11 -10.17 6.34 0.00
CA THR A 11 -10.13 6.27 -1.47
C THR A 11 -10.71 4.97 -2.02
N SER A 12 -11.18 5.05 -3.26
CA SER A 12 -11.45 3.90 -4.11
C SER A 12 -10.31 3.72 -5.10
N GLY A 13 -9.94 2.47 -5.35
CA GLY A 13 -8.85 2.13 -6.27
C GLY A 13 -9.22 1.01 -7.23
N ALA A 14 -8.22 0.54 -7.94
CA ALA A 14 -8.29 -0.72 -8.66
C ALA A 14 -7.14 -1.61 -8.19
N ILE A 15 -7.48 -2.87 -7.88
CA ILE A 15 -6.52 -3.91 -7.54
C ILE A 15 -6.26 -4.76 -8.77
N TYR A 16 -4.98 -4.96 -9.06
CA TYR A 16 -4.50 -5.81 -10.13
C TYR A 16 -3.58 -6.90 -9.57
N CYS A 17 -3.90 -8.16 -9.80
CA CYS A 17 -3.00 -9.27 -9.51
C CYS A 17 -2.00 -9.48 -10.65
N GLY A 18 -0.71 -9.44 -10.35
CA GLY A 18 0.36 -9.69 -11.32
C GLY A 18 1.34 -10.71 -10.79
N ALA A 19 2.12 -11.31 -11.69
CA ALA A 19 3.31 -12.04 -11.27
C ALA A 19 4.26 -11.06 -10.57
N GLY A 20 4.80 -11.46 -9.42
CA GLY A 20 5.88 -10.72 -8.78
C GLY A 20 7.13 -10.69 -9.66
N GLU A 21 7.97 -9.67 -9.48
CA GLU A 21 9.26 -9.59 -10.15
C GLU A 21 10.42 -9.74 -9.14
N GLY A 22 11.43 -10.52 -9.50
CA GLY A 22 12.66 -10.64 -8.71
C GLY A 22 12.45 -11.39 -7.38
N SER A 23 12.49 -10.66 -6.28
CA SER A 23 12.32 -11.15 -4.91
C SER A 23 10.88 -11.09 -4.40
N ASP A 24 9.98 -10.47 -5.18
CA ASP A 24 8.57 -10.36 -4.81
C ASP A 24 7.94 -11.77 -4.70
N PRO A 25 6.90 -11.92 -3.86
CA PRO A 25 6.01 -13.07 -3.88
C PRO A 25 5.53 -13.42 -5.29
N ASP A 26 5.22 -14.70 -5.53
CA ASP A 26 4.82 -15.20 -6.85
C ASP A 26 3.66 -14.39 -7.46
N PHE A 27 2.73 -13.94 -6.61
CA PHE A 27 1.62 -13.06 -7.01
C PHE A 27 1.47 -11.88 -6.07
N MET A 28 1.38 -10.69 -6.68
CA MET A 28 1.21 -9.43 -5.97
C MET A 28 -0.06 -8.74 -6.42
N PHE A 29 -0.81 -8.17 -5.47
CA PHE A 29 -1.81 -7.16 -5.75
C PHE A 29 -1.17 -5.78 -5.82
N GLU A 30 -1.37 -5.09 -6.93
CA GLU A 30 -1.03 -3.68 -7.10
C GLU A 30 -2.30 -2.84 -6.96
N LEU A 31 -2.28 -1.91 -6.03
CA LEU A 31 -3.36 -0.98 -5.70
C LEU A 31 -2.95 0.43 -6.08
N TYR A 32 -3.77 1.05 -6.93
CA TYR A 32 -3.70 2.49 -7.21
C TYR A 32 -4.88 3.19 -6.55
N ALA A 33 -4.56 4.03 -5.57
CA ALA A 33 -5.49 4.78 -4.74
C ALA A 33 -5.29 6.27 -5.02
N MET A 34 -6.32 6.98 -5.47
CA MET A 34 -6.20 8.38 -5.89
C MET A 34 -7.25 9.24 -5.18
N SER A 35 -6.80 10.27 -4.46
CA SER A 35 -7.66 11.30 -3.88
C SER A 35 -7.01 12.68 -4.12
N PRO A 36 -7.08 13.21 -5.35
CA PRO A 36 -6.30 14.39 -5.73
C PRO A 36 -6.47 15.55 -4.73
N PRO A 37 -5.37 16.19 -4.28
CA PRO A 37 -4.01 16.09 -4.81
C PRO A 37 -3.19 14.86 -4.38
N GLU A 38 -3.72 14.05 -3.46
CA GLU A 38 -3.05 12.91 -2.87
C GLU A 38 -3.19 11.63 -3.69
N GLY A 39 -2.30 10.68 -3.44
CA GLY A 39 -2.39 9.35 -4.03
C GLY A 39 -1.50 8.34 -3.31
N MET A 40 -1.78 7.07 -3.51
CA MET A 40 -1.02 5.96 -2.98
C MET A 40 -0.91 4.89 -4.05
N ASN A 41 0.29 4.34 -4.21
CA ASN A 41 0.51 3.13 -4.97
C ASN A 41 1.12 2.11 -4.02
N MET A 42 0.41 1.00 -3.86
CA MET A 42 0.77 -0.05 -2.93
C MET A 42 0.85 -1.38 -3.66
N ARG A 43 1.84 -2.19 -3.28
CA ARG A 43 1.91 -3.59 -3.64
C ARG A 43 1.83 -4.42 -2.38
N LEU A 44 1.03 -5.48 -2.42
CA LEU A 44 0.89 -6.42 -1.33
C LEU A 44 0.87 -7.86 -1.86
N ASP A 45 1.37 -8.80 -1.07
CA ASP A 45 1.23 -10.22 -1.34
C ASP A 45 -0.26 -10.59 -1.29
N ARG A 46 -0.70 -11.28 -2.35
CA ARG A 46 -2.07 -11.78 -2.50
C ARG A 46 -2.46 -12.72 -1.37
N ASP A 47 -1.52 -13.52 -0.88
CA ASP A 47 -1.76 -14.64 0.02
C ASP A 47 -1.67 -14.21 1.50
N LEU A 48 -1.50 -12.91 1.77
CA LEU A 48 -1.57 -12.36 3.13
C LEU A 48 -2.91 -12.67 3.79
N ALA A 49 -2.84 -13.39 4.90
CA ALA A 49 -4.00 -13.67 5.73
C ALA A 49 -4.51 -12.39 6.41
N PRO A 50 -5.80 -12.31 6.76
CA PRO A 50 -6.31 -11.23 7.61
C PRO A 50 -5.52 -11.10 8.92
N GLY A 51 -5.23 -9.86 9.31
CA GLY A 51 -4.40 -9.54 10.47
C GLY A 51 -3.49 -8.34 10.23
N THR A 52 -2.64 -8.06 11.23
CA THR A 52 -1.67 -6.96 11.19
C THR A 52 -0.33 -7.45 10.68
N HIS A 53 0.20 -6.75 9.67
CA HIS A 53 1.46 -7.07 9.01
C HIS A 53 2.35 -5.82 8.93
N PRO A 54 3.68 -5.99 8.92
CA PRO A 54 4.57 -4.87 8.65
C PRO A 54 4.38 -4.37 7.21
N ILE A 55 4.59 -3.07 7.00
CA ILE A 55 4.61 -2.48 5.67
C ILE A 55 5.84 -1.57 5.56
N VAL A 56 6.50 -1.58 4.40
CA VAL A 56 7.71 -0.79 4.16
C VAL A 56 7.51 0.25 3.05
N GLY A 57 8.42 1.22 2.99
CA GLY A 57 8.44 2.20 1.92
C GLY A 57 8.92 1.57 0.61
N SER A 58 8.43 2.06 -0.53
CA SER A 58 8.88 1.61 -1.84
C SER A 58 10.37 1.92 -2.12
N GLY A 59 10.99 2.81 -1.35
CA GLY A 59 12.42 3.10 -1.38
C GLY A 59 13.28 2.23 -0.46
N ASP A 60 12.69 1.32 0.33
CA ASP A 60 13.43 0.48 1.29
C ASP A 60 14.03 -0.77 0.61
N ASP A 61 15.27 -1.13 0.97
CA ASP A 61 15.95 -2.37 0.55
C ASP A 61 15.18 -3.65 0.95
N ALA A 62 14.32 -3.57 1.97
CA ALA A 62 13.42 -4.66 2.37
C ALA A 62 12.41 -5.01 1.26
N ARG A 63 12.02 -4.04 0.43
CA ARG A 63 11.22 -4.29 -0.79
C ARG A 63 11.90 -5.35 -1.66
N ASP A 64 13.18 -5.15 -1.97
CA ASP A 64 13.99 -6.04 -2.80
C ASP A 64 14.42 -7.34 -2.09
N ARG A 65 13.91 -7.57 -0.88
CA ARG A 65 14.08 -8.79 -0.10
C ARG A 65 12.77 -9.52 0.15
N GLY A 66 11.71 -9.17 -0.58
CA GLY A 66 10.41 -9.85 -0.55
C GLY A 66 9.54 -9.41 0.61
N ALA A 67 9.45 -8.11 0.86
CA ALA A 67 8.48 -7.59 1.82
C ALA A 67 7.05 -7.91 1.38
N ASP A 68 6.22 -8.36 2.33
CA ASP A 68 4.82 -8.75 2.05
C ASP A 68 3.94 -7.57 1.61
N ALA A 69 4.29 -6.34 2.01
CA ALA A 69 3.61 -5.14 1.57
C ALA A 69 4.56 -3.94 1.52
N TYR A 70 4.40 -3.11 0.49
CA TYR A 70 5.12 -1.85 0.37
C TYR A 70 4.33 -0.80 -0.41
N PHE A 71 4.58 0.48 -0.14
CA PHE A 71 3.90 1.57 -0.84
C PHE A 71 4.76 2.83 -0.98
N TYR A 72 4.32 3.74 -1.85
CA TYR A 72 4.62 5.15 -1.69
C TYR A 72 3.33 5.94 -1.60
N TYR A 73 3.40 7.08 -0.91
CA TYR A 73 2.33 8.02 -0.73
C TYR A 73 2.71 9.38 -1.30
N THR A 74 1.78 10.01 -2.01
CA THR A 74 1.90 11.39 -2.47
C THR A 74 0.99 12.25 -1.60
N GLY A 75 1.59 13.15 -0.84
CA GLY A 75 0.95 14.06 0.10
C GLY A 75 0.15 15.20 -0.53
N PRO A 76 -0.54 16.00 0.31
CA PRO A 76 -1.40 17.08 -0.16
C PRO A 76 -0.66 18.16 -0.96
N ASP A 77 0.61 18.39 -0.61
CA ASP A 77 1.51 19.32 -1.31
C ASP A 77 2.22 18.69 -2.53
N ARG A 78 1.82 17.47 -2.91
CA ARG A 78 2.44 16.63 -3.95
C ARG A 78 3.85 16.17 -3.63
N THR A 79 4.30 16.33 -2.39
CA THR A 79 5.50 15.66 -1.87
C THR A 79 5.29 14.15 -1.92
N ARG A 80 6.30 13.42 -2.40
CA ARG A 80 6.29 11.97 -2.39
C ARG A 80 7.04 11.50 -1.13
N PHE A 81 6.39 10.62 -0.38
CA PHE A 81 6.94 9.91 0.75
C PHE A 81 7.03 8.43 0.34
N ASP A 82 8.24 7.92 0.18
CA ASP A 82 8.52 6.56 -0.25
C ASP A 82 9.41 5.77 0.72
N LEU A 83 9.71 6.36 1.87
CA LEU A 83 10.29 5.70 3.03
C LEU A 83 9.21 5.52 4.11
N VAL A 84 9.30 4.42 4.86
CA VAL A 84 8.47 4.14 6.04
C VAL A 84 9.40 3.89 7.20
N ASP A 85 9.36 4.75 8.21
CA ASP A 85 10.21 4.67 9.40
C ASP A 85 9.67 3.64 10.41
N ASP A 86 8.34 3.61 10.57
CA ASP A 86 7.58 2.57 11.27
C ASP A 86 6.18 2.48 10.62
N GLY A 87 5.65 1.28 10.43
CA GLY A 87 4.38 1.14 9.74
C GLY A 87 3.77 -0.25 9.76
N THR A 88 2.44 -0.29 9.83
CA THR A 88 1.66 -1.52 9.73
C THR A 88 0.48 -1.37 8.79
N ILE A 89 0.06 -2.49 8.21
CA ILE A 89 -1.21 -2.65 7.54
C ILE A 89 -2.04 -3.68 8.30
N ASN A 90 -3.28 -3.33 8.62
CA ASN A 90 -4.26 -4.25 9.19
C ASN A 90 -5.26 -4.66 8.11
N ILE A 91 -5.23 -5.93 7.70
CA ILE A 91 -6.10 -6.49 6.68
C ILE A 91 -7.31 -7.15 7.36
N GLU A 92 -8.50 -6.63 7.10
CA GLU A 92 -9.75 -7.24 7.55
C GLU A 92 -10.29 -8.24 6.53
N ASN A 93 -10.19 -7.92 5.24
CA ASN A 93 -10.60 -8.80 4.16
C ASN A 93 -9.61 -8.72 2.99
N MET A 94 -9.03 -9.86 2.63
CA MET A 94 -8.23 -10.01 1.41
C MET A 94 -9.13 -10.59 0.30
N PRO A 95 -9.27 -9.93 -0.86
CA PRO A 95 -10.11 -10.46 -1.93
C PRO A 95 -9.47 -11.70 -2.55
N THR A 96 -10.29 -12.72 -2.80
CA THR A 96 -9.91 -13.99 -3.44
C THR A 96 -10.56 -14.16 -4.81
N ALA A 97 -11.52 -13.31 -5.15
CA ALA A 97 -12.23 -13.32 -6.42
C ALA A 97 -12.55 -11.91 -6.91
N GLN A 98 -12.83 -11.79 -8.21
CA GLN A 98 -13.30 -10.56 -8.82
C GLN A 98 -14.53 -10.00 -8.06
N GLY A 99 -14.48 -8.70 -7.75
CA GLY A 99 -15.59 -7.97 -7.14
C GLY A 99 -15.66 -8.10 -5.61
N GLU A 100 -14.83 -8.93 -4.99
CA GLU A 100 -14.62 -8.89 -3.54
C GLU A 100 -13.83 -7.63 -3.16
N MET A 101 -14.01 -7.15 -1.94
CA MET A 101 -13.37 -5.92 -1.47
C MET A 101 -12.07 -6.24 -0.72
N LEU A 102 -10.97 -5.58 -1.02
CA LEU A 102 -9.91 -5.37 -0.04
C LEU A 102 -10.43 -4.39 1.01
N VAL A 103 -10.44 -4.83 2.26
CA VAL A 103 -10.72 -3.99 3.42
C VAL A 103 -9.49 -4.01 4.31
N ALA A 104 -8.82 -2.87 4.42
CA ALA A 104 -7.61 -2.74 5.21
C ALA A 104 -7.43 -1.31 5.72
N SER A 105 -6.66 -1.15 6.80
CA SER A 105 -6.20 0.16 7.28
C SER A 105 -4.68 0.18 7.38
N ILE A 106 -4.08 1.35 7.15
CA ILE A 106 -2.64 1.58 7.29
C ILE A 106 -2.42 2.65 8.35
N GLU A 107 -1.42 2.42 9.20
CA GLU A 107 -0.86 3.41 10.12
C GLU A 107 0.67 3.37 9.95
N ALA A 108 1.27 4.49 9.54
CA ALA A 108 2.70 4.57 9.30
C ALA A 108 3.28 5.97 9.54
N GLU A 109 4.52 6.05 9.99
CA GLU A 109 5.36 7.23 9.86
C GLU A 109 6.11 7.15 8.52
N VAL A 110 5.87 8.12 7.64
CA VAL A 110 6.46 8.14 6.30
C VAL A 110 7.37 9.35 6.12
N SER A 111 8.46 9.17 5.39
CA SER A 111 9.44 10.23 5.12
C SER A 111 9.79 10.34 3.64
N ASP A 112 10.19 11.55 3.25
CA ASP A 112 10.79 11.81 1.94
C ASP A 112 12.32 11.71 1.99
N ASP A 113 12.96 11.74 0.82
CA ASP A 113 14.42 11.69 0.67
C ASP A 113 15.16 12.85 1.38
N ASP A 114 14.46 13.97 1.62
CA ASP A 114 15.00 15.15 2.31
C ASP A 114 14.86 15.05 3.85
N GLY A 115 14.22 13.98 4.35
CA GLY A 115 14.03 13.70 5.76
C GLY A 115 12.83 14.39 6.40
N ALA A 116 11.90 14.93 5.61
CA ALA A 116 10.62 15.40 6.11
C ALA A 116 9.73 14.19 6.42
N ALA A 117 9.32 14.06 7.68
CA ALA A 117 8.48 12.96 8.14
C ALA A 117 7.07 13.45 8.52
N ILE A 118 6.06 12.61 8.25
CA ILE A 118 4.66 12.84 8.59
C ILE A 118 4.02 11.56 9.13
N SER A 119 2.95 11.70 9.89
CA SER A 119 2.09 10.55 10.25
C SER A 119 1.06 10.34 9.15
N PHE A 120 0.94 9.10 8.68
CA PHE A 120 0.05 8.68 7.62
C PHE A 120 -0.92 7.62 8.11
N THR A 121 -2.19 7.87 7.84
CA THR A 121 -3.28 6.91 8.06
C THR A 121 -4.06 6.73 6.76
N ALA A 122 -4.47 5.50 6.46
CA ALA A 122 -5.34 5.25 5.31
C ALA A 122 -6.36 4.17 5.61
N ASP A 123 -7.59 4.40 5.15
CA ASP A 123 -8.65 3.40 5.12
C ASP A 123 -8.88 2.97 3.67
N LEU A 124 -8.69 1.68 3.40
CA LEU A 124 -8.81 1.06 2.09
C LEU A 124 -10.09 0.24 2.02
N ASN A 125 -10.96 0.59 1.09
CA ASN A 125 -12.15 -0.18 0.76
C ASN A 125 -12.25 -0.27 -0.76
N VAL A 126 -11.53 -1.23 -1.35
CA VAL A 126 -11.25 -1.25 -2.79
C VAL A 126 -11.71 -2.56 -3.41
N ALA A 127 -12.51 -2.48 -4.47
CA ALA A 127 -12.99 -3.66 -5.19
C ALA A 127 -11.87 -4.30 -6.03
N ALA A 128 -11.76 -5.62 -5.95
CA ALA A 128 -10.97 -6.44 -6.84
C ALA A 128 -11.42 -6.27 -8.30
N GLY A 129 -10.51 -5.74 -9.14
CA GLY A 129 -10.74 -5.54 -10.55
C GLY A 129 -10.82 -6.85 -11.35
N ARG A 130 -11.39 -6.76 -12.56
CA ARG A 130 -11.70 -7.92 -13.42
C ARG A 130 -10.51 -8.57 -14.11
N GLN A 131 -9.39 -7.87 -14.26
CA GLN A 131 -8.38 -8.27 -15.25
C GLN A 131 -7.39 -9.34 -14.79
N THR A 132 -7.39 -9.77 -13.53
CA THR A 132 -6.17 -10.40 -12.99
C THR A 132 -6.39 -11.54 -12.00
N PHE A 133 -7.62 -11.81 -11.53
CA PHE A 133 -7.86 -12.98 -10.66
C PHE A 133 -7.89 -14.30 -11.44
N ASP A 134 -8.43 -14.31 -12.67
CA ASP A 134 -8.45 -15.52 -13.50
C ASP A 134 -7.04 -15.92 -14.01
N GLU A 135 -6.08 -14.99 -13.95
CA GLU A 135 -4.69 -15.17 -14.38
C GLU A 135 -3.70 -15.36 -13.20
N CYS A 136 -4.19 -15.26 -11.97
CA CYS A 136 -3.47 -15.52 -10.73
C CYS A 136 -3.94 -16.83 -10.08
N PRO A 137 -3.42 -18.00 -10.52
CA PRO A 137 -3.80 -19.32 -9.99
C PRO A 137 -3.47 -19.56 -8.51
#